data_AF-A0A101F615-F1
#
_entry.id   AF-A0A101F615-F1
#
_cell.length_a   1.000
_cell.length_b   1.000
_cell.length_c   1.000
_cell.angle_alpha   90.00
_cell.angle_beta   90.00
_cell.angle_gamma   90.00
#
_symmetry.space_group_name_H-M   'P 1'
#
loop_
_entity.id
_entity.type
_entity.pdbx_description
1 polymer ?
#
loop_
_entity_poly.entity_id
_entity_poly.type
_entity_poly.pdbx_seq_one_letter_code
_entity_poly.pdbx_strand_id
1 'polypeptide(L)' 'MREVNISLGPSISNDDLEVVRTAVTHLRQGDQLTLTVEAADAHETDLVLRLLREAGLDYQAHGSHSGLSYYIIAKKKE' A
#
# COMPACT_ATOMS: atom_id res chain seq x y z
N MET A 1 -13.24 11.22 5.99
CA MET A 1 -12.31 10.72 4.96
C MET A 1 -10.94 11.18 5.37
N ARG A 2 -10.11 10.26 5.85
CA ARG A 2 -8.72 10.47 6.23
C ARG A 2 -7.86 9.80 5.16
N GLU A 3 -6.84 10.52 4.75
CA GLU A 3 -5.86 10.02 3.79
C GLU A 3 -4.59 9.67 4.57
N VAL A 4 -4.20 8.39 4.51
CA VAL A 4 -2.96 7.89 5.10
C VAL A 4 -1.98 7.70 3.96
N ASN A 5 -0.84 8.38 4.00
CA ASN A 5 0.22 8.21 3.01
C ASN A 5 1.40 7.53 3.69
N ILE A 6 1.83 6.39 3.14
CA ILE A 6 3.00 5.65 3.59
C ILE A 6 3.97 5.59 2.43
N SER A 7 5.18 6.11 2.65
CA SER A 7 6.27 6.04 1.69
C SER A 7 7.19 4.89 2.07
N LEU A 8 7.13 3.84 1.28
CA LEU A 8 8.02 2.70 1.27
C LEU A 8 9.20 3.06 0.37
N GLY A 9 10.38 3.18 0.97
CA GLY A 9 11.61 3.52 0.25
C GLY A 9 12.06 2.41 -0.72
N PRO A 10 13.33 2.42 -1.16
CA PRO A 10 13.84 1.46 -2.15
C PRO A 10 13.86 0.00 -1.71
N SER A 11 13.57 -0.28 -0.43
CA SER A 11 13.42 -1.62 0.12
C SER A 11 12.30 -1.61 1.14
N ILE A 12 11.33 -2.50 0.97
CA ILE A 12 10.23 -2.69 1.90
C ILE A 12 10.75 -3.56 3.04
N SER A 13 10.92 -2.97 4.23
CA SER A 13 11.31 -3.73 5.41
C SER A 13 10.09 -4.40 6.06
N ASN A 14 10.34 -5.39 6.91
CA ASN A 14 9.25 -6.03 7.66
C ASN A 14 8.51 -5.02 8.57
N ASP A 15 9.23 -4.02 9.09
CA ASP A 15 8.68 -2.93 9.89
C ASP A 15 7.66 -2.12 9.08
N ASP A 16 7.99 -1.80 7.83
CA ASP A 16 7.08 -1.12 6.93
C ASP A 16 5.79 -1.92 6.69
N LEU A 17 5.91 -3.23 6.42
CA LEU A 17 4.74 -4.10 6.26
C LEU A 17 3.84 -4.11 7.50
N GLU A 18 4.43 -4.09 8.70
CA GLU A 18 3.68 -4.00 9.96
C GLU A 18 2.99 -2.65 10.13
N VAL A 19 3.64 -1.55 9.73
CA VAL A 19 3.02 -0.21 9.70
C VAL A 19 1.85 -0.18 8.72
N VAL A 20 2.00 -0.72 7.51
CA VAL A 20 0.92 -0.82 6.52
C VAL A 20 -0.24 -1.64 7.08
N ARG A 21 0.05 -2.82 7.64
CA ARG A 21 -0.97 -3.69 8.24
C ARG A 21 -1.74 -3.01 9.37
N THR A 22 -1.02 -2.31 10.25
CA THR A 22 -1.61 -1.59 11.37
C THR A 22 -2.46 -0.43 10.86
N ALA A 23 -1.95 0.36 9.91
CA ALA A 23 -2.70 1.43 9.27
C ALA A 23 -3.98 0.90 8.66
N VAL A 24 -3.89 -0.16 7.83
CA VAL A 24 -5.03 -0.85 7.21
C VAL A 24 -6.08 -1.31 8.22
N THR A 25 -5.65 -1.82 9.37
CA THR A 25 -6.55 -2.27 10.44
C THR A 25 -7.22 -1.10 11.15
N HIS A 26 -6.54 0.05 11.22
CA HIS A 26 -7.06 1.29 11.80
C HIS A 26 -7.89 2.16 10.83
N LEU A 27 -7.86 1.88 9.52
CA LEU A 27 -8.69 2.56 8.53
C LEU A 27 -10.18 2.29 8.78
N ARG A 28 -10.98 3.35 8.75
CA ARG A 28 -12.44 3.27 8.80
C ARG A 28 -13.03 3.30 7.40
N GLN A 29 -14.32 3.01 7.31
CA GLN A 29 -15.06 3.09 6.05
C GLN A 29 -14.91 4.47 5.41
N GLY A 30 -14.56 4.49 4.11
CA GLY A 30 -14.32 5.72 3.38
C GLY A 30 -12.95 6.36 3.60
N ASP A 31 -12.06 5.75 4.39
CA ASP A 31 -10.65 6.16 4.45
C ASP A 31 -9.86 5.59 3.25
N GLN A 32 -8.84 6.35 2.87
CA GLN A 32 -7.94 6.03 1.77
C GLN A 32 -6.51 5.91 2.30
N LEU A 33 -5.81 4.89 1.83
CA LEU A 33 -4.42 4.61 2.10
C LEU A 33 -3.66 4.64 0.79
N THR A 34 -2.71 5.56 0.68
CA THR A 34 -1.79 5.64 -0.46
C THR A 34 -0.44 5.11 -0.01
N LEU A 35 0.06 4.11 -0.72
CA LEU A 35 1.35 3.48 -0.51
C LEU A 35 2.23 3.85 -1.69
N THR A 36 3.26 4.64 -1.45
CA THR A 36 4.29 4.93 -2.45
C THR A 36 5.39 3.90 -2.26
N VAL A 37 5.70 3.12 -3.28
CA VAL A 37 6.71 2.07 -3.25
C VAL A 37 7.78 2.40 -4.28
N GLU A 38 8.98 2.71 -3.82
CA GLU A 38 10.16 2.83 -4.68
C GLU A 38 10.80 1.45 -4.90
N ALA A 39 10.00 0.40 -5.06
CA ALA A 39 10.50 -0.96 -5.18
C ALA A 39 11.32 -1.12 -6.47
N ALA A 40 12.56 -1.54 -6.31
CA ALA A 40 13.33 -2.12 -7.40
C ALA A 40 12.78 -3.49 -7.81
N ASP A 41 12.00 -4.15 -6.93
CA ASP A 41 11.58 -5.55 -7.09
C ASP A 41 10.04 -5.73 -7.04
N ALA A 42 9.49 -6.36 -8.07
CA ALA A 42 8.06 -6.65 -8.17
C ALA A 42 7.55 -7.60 -7.07
N HIS A 43 8.45 -8.38 -6.46
CA HIS A 43 8.11 -9.30 -5.37
C HIS A 43 7.61 -8.61 -4.11
N GLU A 44 8.22 -7.48 -3.74
CA GLU A 44 7.86 -6.75 -2.52
C GLU A 44 6.47 -6.11 -2.67
N THR A 45 6.16 -5.66 -3.89
CA THR A 45 4.84 -5.14 -4.26
C THR A 45 3.76 -6.22 -4.12
N ASP A 46 4.03 -7.47 -4.53
CA ASP A 46 3.07 -8.58 -4.41
C ASP A 46 2.65 -8.85 -2.95
N LEU A 47 3.60 -8.76 -2.01
CA LEU A 47 3.31 -8.93 -0.58
C LEU A 47 2.35 -7.88 -0.06
N VAL A 48 2.58 -6.60 -0.40
CA VAL A 48 1.69 -5.50 -0.02
C VAL A 48 0.30 -5.69 -0.62
N LEU A 49 0.23 -6.04 -1.91
CA LEU A 49 -1.04 -6.28 -2.60
C LEU A 49 -1.84 -7.43 -1.97
N ARG A 50 -1.17 -8.53 -1.59
CA ARG A 50 -1.81 -9.63 -0.87
C ARG A 50 -2.36 -9.19 0.47
N LEU A 51 -1.61 -8.41 1.25
CA LEU A 51 -2.03 -7.93 2.56
C LEU A 51 -3.27 -7.03 2.46
N LEU A 52 -3.29 -6.12 1.48
CA LEU A 52 -4.46 -5.27 1.19
C LEU A 52 -5.68 -6.10 0.78
N ARG A 53 -5.48 -7.13 -0.05
CA ARG A 53 -6.52 -8.07 -0.46
C ARG A 53 -7.09 -8.84 0.73
N GLU A 54 -6.24 -9.40 1.58
CA GLU A 54 -6.67 -10.17 2.77
C GLU A 54 -7.44 -9.31 3.77
N ALA A 55 -7.09 -8.02 3.87
CA ALA A 55 -7.81 -7.07 4.71
C ALA A 55 -9.12 -6.53 4.08
N GLY A 56 -9.48 -6.99 2.88
CA GLY A 56 -10.72 -6.68 2.19
C GLY A 56 -10.80 -5.24 1.68
N LEU A 57 -9.66 -4.61 1.40
CA LEU A 57 -9.63 -3.26 0.81
C LEU A 57 -9.68 -3.34 -0.70
N ASP A 58 -10.33 -2.34 -1.29
CA ASP A 58 -10.27 -2.10 -2.72
C ASP A 58 -8.94 -1.41 -3.02
N TYR A 59 -8.06 -2.03 -3.79
CA TYR A 59 -6.73 -1.47 -4.07
C TYR A 59 -6.49 -1.35 -5.57
N GLN A 60 -5.87 -0.24 -5.96
CA GLN A 60 -5.48 0.08 -7.32
C GLN A 60 -3.98 0.38 -7.34
N ALA A 61 -3.21 -0.50 -7.96
CA ALA A 61 -1.79 -0.30 -8.19
C ALA A 61 -1.58 0.46 -9.50
N HIS A 62 -0.91 1.60 -9.42
CA HIS A 62 -0.46 2.37 -10.56
C HIS A 62 1.06 2.28 -10.64
N GLY A 63 1.55 1.58 -11.66
CA GLY A 63 2.97 1.59 -11.99
C GLY A 63 3.31 2.82 -12.82
N SER A 64 4.33 3.58 -12.40
CA SER A 64 4.90 4.59 -13.27
C SER A 64 5.76 3.89 -14.32
N HIS A 65 5.52 4.18 -15.60
CA HIS A 65 6.20 3.56 -16.75
C HIS A 65 7.74 3.72 -16.69
N SER A 66 8.23 4.67 -15.90
CA SER A 66 9.67 4.91 -15.67
C SER A 66 10.35 3.86 -14.78
N GLY A 67 9.60 2.94 -14.17
CA GLY A 67 10.15 1.80 -13.39
C GLY A 67 10.79 2.16 -12.05
N LEU A 68 10.78 3.43 -11.65
CA LEU A 68 11.45 3.93 -10.44
C LEU A 68 10.51 4.11 -9.25
N SER A 69 9.19 4.17 -9.48
CA SER A 69 8.21 4.41 -8.41
C SER A 69 6.86 3.83 -8.78
N TYR A 70 6.28 3.07 -7.87
CA TYR A 70 4.93 2.53 -7.92
C TYR A 70 4.11 3.20 -6.84
N TYR A 71 2.84 3.47 -7.08
CA TYR A 71 1.93 3.91 -6.03
C TYR A 71 0.68 3.04 -6.02
N ILE A 72 0.28 2.61 -4.84
CA ILE A 72 -0.88 1.74 -4.62
C ILE A 72 -1.87 2.53 -3.79
N ILE A 73 -3.06 2.71 -4.31
CA ILE A 73 -4.15 3.41 -3.62
C ILE A 73 -5.11 2.33 -3.12
N ALA A 74 -5.20 2.15 -1.82
CA ALA A 74 -6.13 1.26 -1.15
C ALA A 74 -7.25 2.06 -0.47
N LYS A 75 -8.49 1.59 -0.58
CA LYS A 75 -9.67 2.21 0.01
C LYS A 75 -10.47 1.17 0.77
N LYS A 76 -10.92 1.53 1.98
CA LYS A 76 -11.84 0.68 2.74
C LYS A 76 -13.24 0.84 2.14
N LYS A 77 -13.77 -0.26 1.59
CA LYS A 77 -15.14 -0.29 1.06
C LYS A 77 -16.14 -0.16 2.21
N GLU A 78 -17.23 0.55 1.94
CA GLU A 78 -18.29 0.92 2.87
C GLU A 78 -19.13 -0.32 3.27
#